data_AF-A0A838R0M9-F1
#
_entry.id   AF-A0A838R0M9-F1
#
_cell.length_a   1.000
_cell.length_b   1.000
_cell.length_c   1.000
_cell.angle_alpha   90.00
_cell.angle_beta   90.00
_cell.angle_gamma   90.00
#
_symmetry.space_group_name_H-M   'P 1'
#
loop_
_entity.id
_entity.type
_entity.pdbx_description
1 polymer ?
#
loop_
_entity_poly.entity_id
_entity_poly.type
_entity_poly.pdbx_seq_one_letter_code
_entity_poly.pdbx_strand_id
1 'polypeptide(L)' 'GGAFGGEKETGGGRESGSDSWKQYMRRVTNTVNYSSELPLAQGIRFDV' A
#
# COMPACT_ATOMS: atom_id res chain seq x y z
N GLY A 1 -16.86 3.78 -16.17
CA GLY A 1 -17.94 3.22 -15.34
C GLY A 1 -17.69 3.60 -13.90
N GLY A 2 -18.70 4.09 -13.18
CA GLY A 2 -18.59 4.48 -11.76
C GLY A 2 -18.63 3.27 -10.81
N ALA A 3 -18.13 3.45 -9.59
CA ALA A 3 -18.30 2.45 -8.53
C ALA A 3 -19.77 2.32 -8.14
N PHE A 4 -20.27 1.09 -8.08
CA PHE A 4 -21.64 0.79 -7.67
C PHE A 4 -21.63 0.13 -6.28
N GLY A 5 -22.32 0.72 -5.31
CA GLY A 5 -22.54 0.09 -4.01
C GLY A 5 -23.09 1.06 -2.97
N GLY A 6 -23.67 0.53 -1.90
CA GLY A 6 -24.43 1.28 -0.91
C GLY A 6 -23.79 1.28 0.48
N GLU A 7 -24.22 2.22 1.32
CA GLU A 7 -23.83 2.33 2.74
C GLU A 7 -24.92 1.78 3.66
N LYS A 8 -24.63 1.72 4.98
CA LYS A 8 -25.55 1.30 6.06
C LYS A 8 -25.90 -0.19 5.98
N GLU A 9 -27.18 -0.56 5.95
CA GLU A 9 -27.64 -1.96 5.91
C GLU A 9 -27.26 -2.69 4.61
N THR A 10 -26.78 -1.95 3.60
CA THR A 10 -26.36 -2.48 2.30
C THR A 10 -24.96 -3.11 2.31
N GLY A 11 -24.19 -2.95 3.39
CA GLY A 11 -22.92 -3.69 3.58
C GLY A 11 -21.64 -3.03 3.05
N GLY A 12 -21.65 -1.77 2.59
CA GLY A 12 -20.46 -0.93 2.39
C GLY A 12 -19.56 -1.27 1.18
N GLY A 13 -19.81 -2.38 0.48
CA GLY A 13 -19.05 -2.79 -0.70
C GLY A 13 -19.19 -1.84 -1.89
N ARG A 14 -18.27 -1.94 -2.86
CA ARG A 14 -18.32 -1.21 -4.14
C ARG A 14 -17.82 -2.09 -5.27
N GLU A 15 -18.60 -2.28 -6.32
CA GLU A 15 -18.32 -3.16 -7.47
C GLU A 15 -18.37 -2.41 -8.83
N SER A 16 -17.95 -3.09 -9.90
CA SER A 16 -17.97 -2.65 -11.31
C SER A 16 -16.91 -1.63 -11.74
N GLY A 17 -17.00 -0.38 -11.31
CA GLY A 17 -16.18 0.72 -11.84
C GLY A 17 -15.34 1.44 -10.79
N SER A 18 -14.65 2.52 -11.19
CA SER A 18 -13.69 3.24 -10.32
C SER A 18 -12.55 2.34 -9.81
N ASP A 19 -12.11 2.51 -8.58
CA ASP A 19 -11.06 1.74 -7.94
C ASP A 19 -11.56 0.53 -7.13
N SER A 20 -12.78 0.05 -7.41
CA SER A 20 -13.37 -1.16 -6.84
C SER A 20 -12.49 -2.41 -6.99
N TRP A 21 -11.69 -2.50 -8.06
CA TRP A 21 -10.73 -3.60 -8.25
C TRP A 21 -9.67 -3.68 -7.14
N LYS A 22 -9.37 -2.58 -6.44
CA LYS A 22 -8.42 -2.56 -5.32
C LYS A 22 -8.88 -3.43 -4.15
N GLN A 23 -10.17 -3.73 -4.02
CA GLN A 23 -10.69 -4.62 -2.98
C GLN A 23 -10.28 -6.08 -3.21
N TYR A 24 -9.99 -6.45 -4.46
CA TYR A 24 -9.63 -7.81 -4.86
C TYR A 24 -8.10 -8.02 -4.96
N MET A 25 -7.30 -7.01 -4.58
CA MET A 25 -5.84 -7.06 -4.59
C MET A 25 -5.27 -6.60 -3.26
N ARG A 26 -4.07 -7.09 -2.90
CA ARG A 26 -3.37 -6.65 -1.70
C ARG A 26 -2.41 -5.50 -2.02
N ARG A 27 -2.54 -4.37 -1.33
CA ARG A 27 -1.59 -3.25 -1.39
C ARG A 27 -0.31 -3.57 -0.61
N VAL A 28 0.84 -3.22 -1.20
CA VAL A 28 2.16 -3.28 -0.55
C VAL A 28 2.88 -1.94 -0.78
N THR A 29 3.63 -1.47 0.22
CA THR A 29 4.44 -0.26 0.13
C THR A 29 5.91 -0.66 0.17
N ASN A 30 6.66 -0.36 -0.89
CA ASN A 30 8.05 -0.72 -1.03
C ASN A 30 8.92 0.55 -1.11
N THR A 31 9.90 0.66 -0.22
CA THR A 31 10.95 1.67 -0.30
C THR A 31 12.23 0.99 -0.77
N VAL A 32 12.71 1.34 -1.96
CA VAL A 32 13.95 0.80 -2.53
C VAL A 32 15.03 1.87 -2.41
N ASN A 33 16.08 1.58 -1.65
CA ASN A 33 17.27 2.42 -1.59
C ASN A 33 18.32 1.91 -2.59
N TYR A 34 18.68 2.74 -3.57
CA TYR A 34 19.70 2.42 -4.57
C TYR A 34 21.11 2.93 -4.19
N SER A 35 21.27 3.58 -3.04
CA SER A 35 22.60 4.01 -2.56
C SER A 35 23.33 2.85 -1.88
N SER A 36 24.67 2.97 -1.82
CA SER A 36 25.50 2.11 -0.97
C SER A 36 25.46 2.51 0.50
N GLU A 37 24.64 3.49 0.86
CA GLU A 37 24.58 4.08 2.20
C GLU A 37 23.33 3.58 2.92
N LEU A 38 23.54 2.84 4.00
CA LEU A 38 22.49 2.58 4.99
C LEU A 38 22.72 3.52 6.17
N PRO A 39 21.71 4.29 6.62
CA PRO A 39 21.88 5.13 7.79
C PRO A 39 22.22 4.24 8.99
N LEU A 40 23.41 4.45 9.55
CA LEU A 40 23.90 3.70 10.70
C LEU A 40 23.02 4.02 11.91
N ALA A 41 22.52 2.98 12.58
CA ALA A 41 21.82 3.16 13.85
C ALA A 41 22.82 3.77 14.86
N GLN A 42 22.57 4.99 15.32
CA GLN A 42 23.36 5.69 16.35
C GLN A 42 24.84 5.92 16.00
N GLY A 43 25.22 5.91 14.71
CA GLY A 43 26.59 6.23 14.26
C GLY A 43 27.63 5.13 14.52
N ILE A 44 27.21 3.91 14.88
CA ILE A 44 28.10 2.76 15.07
C ILE A 44 28.58 2.27 13.70
N ARG A 45 29.89 2.29 13.45
CA ARG A 45 30.50 1.73 12.24
C ARG A 45 30.82 0.25 12.45
N PHE A 46 30.29 -0.60 11.58
CA PHE A 46 30.64 -2.02 11.54
C PHE A 46 31.73 -2.22 10.48
N ASP A 47 32.99 -1.95 10.84
CA ASP A 47 34.16 -2.37 10.05
C ASP A 47 34.57 -3.79 10.49
N VAL A 48 35.16 -4.57 9.56
CA VAL A 48 35.77 -5.90 9.83
C VAL A 48 37.23 -5.74 10.22
#